data_AF-A0A965IVL3-F1
#
_entry.id   AF-A0A965IVL3-F1
#
_cell.length_a   1.000
_cell.length_b   1.000
_cell.length_c   1.000
_cell.angle_alpha   90.00
_cell.angle_beta   90.00
_cell.angle_gamma   90.00
#
_symmetry.space_group_name_H-M   'P 1'
#
loop_
_entity.id
_entity.type
_entity.pdbx_description
1 polymer ?
#
loop_
_entity_poly.entity_id
_entity_poly.type
_entity_poly.pdbx_seq_one_letter_code
_entity_poly.pdbx_strand_id
1 'polypeptide(L)'
;MWTIAGDTNSPGGNHERNVCCDTVAQSVGHLRGVRNRQLHLHARHVHRERRVLRDPQELPEGLRRHHLVGRHRVLDPLRLAPDWRVANESEAQKGTRPDFLAAVFLTAAVGSLVWGISRSEDYGWGHSSVLELFAVAVVLGLLVTWRSVSHSDPLLPAQLFKEKTFTLGNISTMLYAAAFSGNILNNVLFQRTVWQFSATKAGWFSVLSPITVAATSMIIGRKMAGIGYKKLLVTGPLVMSSTVMGSVLFLHVKPTPWFPFLPLMFLLGIGLGATFPAQSAVTILRLPPHRFALGGAINNTFRQVGSAIGVALVVTVQSQTKGINGFRNGWKVAICFALLSACVSLFQPGKSQQQPSPT
;
A
#
# COMPACT_ATOMS: atom_id res chain seq x y z
N MET A 1 17.80 -53.38 17.16
CA MET A 1 17.98 -54.80 17.55
C MET A 1 17.86 -54.88 19.06
N TRP A 2 16.63 -54.99 19.58
CA TRP A 2 16.34 -55.47 20.94
C TRP A 2 14.99 -56.19 20.90
N THR A 3 14.99 -57.33 21.56
CA THR A 3 14.18 -58.52 21.32
C THR A 3 12.94 -58.52 22.23
N ILE A 4 11.85 -59.12 21.73
CA ILE A 4 10.62 -59.44 22.46
C ILE A 4 10.81 -60.78 23.19
N ALA A 5 10.45 -60.82 24.48
CA ALA A 5 10.03 -62.01 25.25
C ALA A 5 9.24 -61.48 26.47
N GLY A 6 8.12 -62.03 26.92
CA GLY A 6 7.48 -63.30 26.58
C GLY A 6 6.03 -63.37 27.07
N ASP A 7 5.47 -64.53 26.83
CA ASP A 7 4.14 -65.06 27.12
C ASP A 7 3.59 -64.79 28.54
N THR A 8 2.25 -64.70 28.65
CA THR A 8 1.44 -65.76 29.29
C THR A 8 -0.06 -65.62 28.99
N ASN A 9 -0.53 -66.57 28.19
CA ASN A 9 -1.81 -67.27 28.20
C ASN A 9 -2.83 -66.96 29.33
N SER A 10 -4.06 -66.56 28.95
CA SER A 10 -5.29 -66.73 29.75
C SER A 10 -6.51 -66.86 28.83
N PRO A 11 -7.30 -67.95 28.90
CA PRO A 11 -8.42 -68.20 28.01
C PRO A 11 -9.70 -67.54 28.55
N GLY A 12 -9.99 -66.32 28.08
CA GLY A 12 -11.25 -65.62 28.42
C GLY A 12 -11.68 -64.49 27.47
N GLY A 13 -10.86 -64.11 26.48
CA GLY A 13 -11.00 -62.84 25.76
C GLY A 13 -11.81 -62.84 24.45
N ASN A 14 -12.67 -63.83 24.18
CA ASN A 14 -13.41 -63.92 22.91
C ASN A 14 -14.84 -63.37 22.95
N HIS A 15 -15.41 -63.06 24.13
CA HIS A 15 -16.76 -62.46 24.20
C HIS A 15 -16.73 -60.92 24.25
N GLU A 16 -15.69 -60.31 24.84
CA GLU A 16 -15.58 -58.85 24.95
C GLU A 16 -15.14 -58.16 23.64
N ARG A 17 -14.44 -58.87 22.74
CA ARG A 17 -13.98 -58.29 21.46
C ARG A 17 -15.10 -58.05 20.45
N ASN A 18 -16.17 -58.85 20.48
CA ASN A 18 -17.30 -58.68 19.55
C ASN A 18 -18.20 -57.49 19.96
N VAL A 19 -18.40 -57.28 21.26
CA VAL A 19 -19.21 -56.15 21.78
C VAL A 19 -18.54 -54.79 21.50
N CYS A 20 -17.20 -54.74 21.52
CA CYS A 20 -16.46 -53.51 21.24
C CYS A 20 -16.47 -53.15 19.73
N CYS A 21 -16.42 -54.13 18.83
CA CYS A 21 -16.48 -53.87 17.39
C CYS A 21 -17.87 -53.38 16.93
N ASP A 22 -18.95 -53.94 17.48
CA ASP A 22 -20.32 -53.53 17.11
C ASP A 22 -20.64 -52.10 17.58
N THR A 23 -20.12 -51.70 18.75
CA THR A 23 -20.31 -50.34 19.29
C THR A 23 -19.56 -49.27 18.46
N VAL A 24 -18.39 -49.62 17.92
CA VAL A 24 -17.61 -48.73 17.03
C VAL A 24 -18.25 -48.64 15.63
N ALA A 25 -18.80 -49.73 15.10
CA ALA A 25 -19.52 -49.71 13.82
C ALA A 25 -20.82 -48.87 13.89
N GLN A 26 -21.56 -48.96 15.01
CA GLN A 26 -22.82 -48.24 15.20
C GLN A 26 -22.61 -46.71 15.36
N SER A 27 -21.52 -46.29 15.99
CA SER A 27 -21.15 -44.87 16.15
C SER A 27 -20.65 -44.23 14.85
N VAL A 28 -19.90 -44.96 14.00
CA VAL A 28 -19.48 -44.48 12.67
C VAL A 28 -20.67 -44.34 11.70
N GLY A 29 -21.66 -45.23 11.79
CA GLY A 29 -22.90 -45.14 11.02
C GLY A 29 -23.73 -43.90 11.37
N HIS A 30 -23.86 -43.58 12.66
CA HIS A 30 -24.61 -42.41 13.12
C HIS A 30 -23.95 -41.09 12.70
N LEU A 31 -22.61 -41.00 12.71
CA LEU A 31 -21.87 -39.81 12.27
C LEU A 31 -21.96 -39.58 10.75
N ARG A 32 -21.99 -40.65 9.93
CA ARG A 32 -22.23 -40.53 8.47
C ARG A 32 -23.66 -40.07 8.17
N GLY A 33 -24.66 -40.53 8.92
CA GLY A 33 -26.06 -40.11 8.77
C GLY A 33 -26.29 -38.63 9.09
N VAL A 34 -25.66 -38.10 10.15
CA VAL A 34 -25.74 -36.68 10.53
C VAL A 34 -25.04 -35.79 9.49
N ARG A 35 -23.88 -36.21 8.97
CA ARG A 35 -23.16 -35.48 7.91
C ARG A 35 -23.95 -35.37 6.62
N ASN A 36 -24.62 -36.45 6.19
CA ASN A 36 -25.47 -36.43 4.99
C ASN A 36 -26.74 -35.59 5.16
N ARG A 37 -27.35 -35.55 6.37
CA ARG A 37 -28.47 -34.63 6.64
C ARG A 37 -28.05 -33.17 6.61
N GLN A 38 -26.87 -32.83 7.15
CA GLN A 38 -26.36 -31.45 7.06
C GLN A 38 -26.04 -31.03 5.62
N LEU A 39 -25.43 -31.90 4.81
CA LEU A 39 -25.16 -31.62 3.39
C LEU A 39 -26.45 -31.41 2.59
N HIS A 40 -27.51 -32.19 2.86
CA HIS A 40 -28.81 -31.98 2.20
C HIS A 40 -29.52 -30.70 2.64
N LEU A 41 -29.41 -30.30 3.91
CA LEU A 41 -29.98 -29.03 4.40
C LEU A 41 -29.24 -27.82 3.81
N HIS A 42 -27.91 -27.89 3.69
CA HIS A 42 -27.11 -26.84 3.04
C HIS A 42 -27.42 -26.72 1.53
N ALA A 43 -27.55 -27.85 0.83
CA ALA A 43 -27.92 -27.85 -0.59
C ALA A 43 -29.33 -27.26 -0.83
N ARG A 44 -30.31 -27.54 0.04
CA ARG A 44 -31.65 -26.93 -0.05
C ARG A 44 -31.63 -25.44 0.23
N HIS A 45 -30.78 -24.97 1.16
CA HIS A 45 -30.67 -23.54 1.47
C HIS A 45 -30.08 -22.74 0.30
N VAL A 46 -29.02 -23.26 -0.31
CA VAL A 46 -28.37 -22.65 -1.49
C VAL A 46 -29.29 -22.66 -2.72
N HIS A 47 -30.11 -23.70 -2.90
CA HIS A 47 -31.09 -23.73 -3.99
C HIS A 47 -32.25 -22.76 -3.79
N ARG A 48 -32.65 -22.50 -2.54
CA ARG A 48 -33.72 -21.54 -2.21
C ARG A 48 -33.26 -20.10 -2.43
N GLU A 49 -32.03 -19.76 -2.07
CA GLU A 49 -31.44 -18.43 -2.34
C GLU A 49 -31.24 -18.17 -3.84
N ARG A 50 -30.79 -19.18 -4.60
CA ARG A 50 -30.67 -19.04 -6.07
C ARG A 50 -32.01 -18.86 -6.78
N ARG A 51 -33.12 -19.34 -6.21
CA ARG A 51 -34.46 -19.18 -6.80
C ARG A 51 -35.04 -17.79 -6.53
N VAL A 52 -34.67 -17.15 -5.41
CA VAL A 52 -35.09 -15.77 -5.08
C VAL A 52 -34.33 -14.71 -5.91
N LEU A 53 -33.14 -15.03 -6.42
CA LEU A 53 -32.34 -14.12 -7.24
C LEU A 53 -32.61 -14.19 -8.75
N ARG A 54 -33.52 -15.07 -9.21
CA ARG A 54 -33.75 -15.30 -10.65
C ARG A 54 -34.98 -14.57 -11.22
N ASP A 55 -35.90 -14.07 -10.39
CA ASP A 55 -37.10 -13.38 -10.91
C ASP A 55 -37.53 -12.19 -10.04
N PRO A 56 -37.19 -10.93 -10.41
CA PRO A 56 -37.57 -9.74 -9.64
C PRO A 56 -39.06 -9.35 -9.75
N GLN A 57 -39.88 -10.08 -10.52
CA GLN A 57 -41.25 -9.67 -10.83
C GLN A 57 -42.35 -10.32 -9.97
N GLU A 58 -42.05 -11.35 -9.18
CA GLU A 58 -43.05 -12.01 -8.30
C GLU A 58 -42.92 -11.62 -6.81
N LEU A 59 -42.89 -10.31 -6.51
CA LEU A 59 -42.98 -9.84 -5.12
C LEU A 59 -44.39 -9.35 -4.78
N PRO A 60 -45.09 -9.94 -3.79
CA PRO A 60 -46.40 -9.47 -3.32
C PRO A 60 -46.36 -8.01 -2.84
N GLU A 61 -47.41 -7.25 -3.15
CA GLU A 61 -47.48 -5.77 -2.99
C GLU A 61 -47.18 -5.24 -1.58
N GLY A 62 -47.26 -6.06 -0.53
CA GLY A 62 -46.96 -5.67 0.85
C GLY A 62 -45.48 -5.36 1.14
N LEU A 63 -44.54 -5.89 0.34
CA LEU A 63 -43.10 -5.71 0.55
C LEU A 63 -42.47 -4.59 -0.30
N ARG A 64 -43.20 -4.00 -1.26
CA ARG A 64 -42.72 -2.85 -2.05
C ARG A 64 -42.54 -1.57 -1.24
N ARG A 65 -43.26 -1.41 -0.11
CA ARG A 65 -43.18 -0.17 0.69
C ARG A 65 -41.94 -0.03 1.57
N HIS A 66 -41.13 -1.08 1.74
CA HIS A 66 -39.90 -0.99 2.55
C HIS A 66 -38.63 -0.72 1.75
N HIS A 67 -38.68 -0.69 0.41
CA HIS A 67 -37.49 -0.45 -0.42
C HIS A 67 -37.25 1.00 -0.84
N LEU A 68 -38.09 1.95 -0.39
CA LEU A 68 -37.98 3.37 -0.77
C LEU A 68 -37.73 4.35 0.40
N VAL A 69 -37.30 3.87 1.57
CA VAL A 69 -36.90 4.77 2.66
C VAL A 69 -35.41 4.65 2.93
N GLY A 70 -34.67 5.65 2.45
CA GLY A 70 -33.27 5.85 2.79
C GLY A 70 -33.08 5.87 4.30
N ARG A 71 -32.05 5.15 4.77
CA ARG A 71 -31.58 5.28 6.14
C ARG A 71 -30.06 5.32 6.14
N HIS A 72 -29.55 6.55 6.19
CA HIS A 72 -28.27 6.86 6.79
C HIS A 72 -28.17 6.14 8.14
N ARG A 73 -27.38 5.06 8.23
CA ARG A 73 -26.90 4.54 9.52
C ARG A 73 -25.51 5.08 9.78
N VAL A 74 -25.53 6.14 10.57
CA VAL A 74 -24.44 6.71 11.33
C VAL A 74 -24.08 5.72 12.47
N LEU A 75 -22.79 5.38 12.54
CA LEU A 75 -22.02 4.91 13.72
C LEU A 75 -22.44 3.60 14.42
N ASP A 76 -21.86 2.49 13.98
CA ASP A 76 -21.44 1.40 14.88
C ASP A 76 -19.90 1.49 15.06
N PRO A 77 -19.39 1.99 16.20
CA PRO A 77 -17.94 2.08 16.44
C PRO A 77 -17.27 0.73 16.77
N LEU A 78 -18.03 -0.35 16.90
CA LEU A 78 -17.56 -1.67 17.36
C LEU A 78 -17.26 -2.70 16.25
N ARG A 79 -17.36 -2.33 14.96
CA ARG A 79 -17.00 -3.21 13.83
C ARG A 79 -15.62 -2.90 13.22
N LEU A 80 -14.64 -2.59 14.07
CA LEU A 80 -13.22 -2.52 13.70
C LEU A 80 -12.50 -3.85 13.94
N ALA A 81 -13.19 -4.99 13.83
CA ALA A 81 -12.51 -6.23 13.53
C ALA A 81 -12.10 -6.16 12.05
N PRO A 82 -10.80 -6.23 11.71
CA PRO A 82 -10.40 -6.32 10.32
C PRO A 82 -10.99 -7.61 9.77
N ASP A 83 -11.98 -7.50 8.89
CA ASP A 83 -12.58 -8.64 8.21
C ASP A 83 -11.59 -9.14 7.16
N TRP A 84 -10.56 -9.84 7.62
CA TRP A 84 -9.47 -10.43 6.81
C TRP A 84 -9.98 -11.50 5.83
N ARG A 85 -11.25 -11.87 5.93
CA ARG A 85 -11.89 -12.94 5.15
C ARG A 85 -12.32 -12.53 3.74
N VAL A 86 -12.20 -11.25 3.36
CA VAL A 86 -12.69 -10.73 2.06
C VAL A 86 -11.55 -10.24 1.15
N ALA A 87 -10.29 -10.49 1.49
CA ALA A 87 -9.21 -10.39 0.50
C ALA A 87 -9.29 -11.60 -0.44
N ASN A 88 -10.21 -11.55 -1.41
CA ASN A 88 -10.18 -12.47 -2.54
C ASN A 88 -8.84 -12.23 -3.26
N GLU A 89 -7.86 -13.09 -3.01
CA GLU A 89 -6.64 -13.17 -3.79
C GLU A 89 -7.03 -13.21 -5.26
N SER A 90 -6.46 -12.31 -6.05
CA SER A 90 -6.65 -12.31 -7.50
C SER A 90 -6.25 -13.70 -7.99
N GLU A 91 -7.21 -14.49 -8.48
CA GLU A 91 -6.96 -15.84 -8.97
C GLU A 91 -5.72 -15.82 -9.86
N ALA A 92 -4.64 -16.45 -9.40
CA ALA A 92 -3.40 -16.52 -10.13
C ALA A 92 -3.71 -17.10 -11.51
N GLN A 93 -3.39 -16.35 -12.57
CA GLN A 93 -3.58 -16.80 -13.94
C GLN A 93 -2.89 -18.15 -14.14
N LYS A 94 -3.68 -19.21 -14.25
CA LYS A 94 -3.20 -20.54 -14.62
C LYS A 94 -2.68 -20.46 -16.06
N GLY A 95 -1.35 -20.42 -16.25
CA GLY A 95 -0.74 -20.72 -17.54
C GLY A 95 0.53 -19.96 -17.91
N THR A 96 0.82 -18.80 -17.32
CA THR A 96 1.97 -17.98 -17.71
C THR A 96 3.07 -18.01 -16.65
N ARG A 97 4.31 -18.29 -17.06
CA ARG A 97 5.47 -18.26 -16.16
C ARG A 97 5.78 -16.79 -15.84
N PRO A 98 5.75 -16.38 -14.56
CA PRO A 98 6.14 -15.02 -14.17
C PRO A 98 7.57 -14.73 -14.64
N ASP A 99 7.82 -13.51 -15.08
CA ASP A 99 9.14 -13.07 -15.48
C ASP A 99 10.04 -12.80 -14.24
N PHE A 100 10.49 -13.90 -13.61
CA PHE A 100 11.35 -13.86 -12.42
C PHE A 100 12.68 -13.15 -12.67
N LEU A 101 13.24 -13.28 -13.87
CA LEU A 101 14.52 -12.68 -14.19
C LEU A 101 14.39 -11.15 -14.24
N ALA A 102 13.32 -10.62 -14.85
CA ALA A 102 13.05 -9.18 -14.81
C ALA A 102 12.80 -8.69 -13.38
N ALA A 103 12.15 -9.49 -12.53
CA ALA A 103 11.94 -9.12 -11.14
C ALA A 103 13.27 -9.00 -10.38
N VAL A 104 14.18 -9.97 -10.55
CA VAL A 104 15.53 -9.92 -9.94
C VAL A 104 16.30 -8.71 -10.45
N PHE A 105 16.30 -8.43 -11.76
CA PHE A 105 16.98 -7.27 -12.32
C PHE A 105 16.39 -5.96 -11.83
N LEU A 106 15.06 -5.84 -11.72
CA LEU A 106 14.40 -4.65 -11.22
C LEU A 106 14.72 -4.41 -9.74
N THR A 107 14.65 -5.46 -8.91
CA THR A 107 15.00 -5.39 -7.49
C THR A 107 16.46 -4.99 -7.30
N ALA A 108 17.38 -5.59 -8.06
CA ALA A 108 18.79 -5.26 -8.01
C ALA A 108 19.08 -3.84 -8.54
N ALA A 109 18.36 -3.38 -9.58
CA ALA A 109 18.50 -2.02 -10.11
C ALA A 109 18.09 -0.97 -9.07
N VAL A 110 16.89 -1.13 -8.50
CA VAL A 110 16.35 -0.22 -7.49
C VAL A 110 17.19 -0.28 -6.21
N GLY A 111 17.59 -1.48 -5.78
CA GLY A 111 18.46 -1.68 -4.63
C GLY A 111 19.81 -0.98 -4.81
N SER A 112 20.46 -1.15 -5.97
CA SER A 112 21.74 -0.50 -6.27
C SER A 112 21.60 1.03 -6.33
N LEU A 113 20.52 1.53 -6.93
CA LEU A 113 20.23 2.98 -6.99
C LEU A 113 20.07 3.58 -5.60
N VAL A 114 19.23 2.98 -4.76
CA VAL A 114 18.97 3.43 -3.39
C VAL A 114 20.23 3.32 -2.54
N TRP A 115 21.00 2.23 -2.70
CA TRP A 115 22.24 2.04 -1.97
C TRP A 115 23.32 3.06 -2.38
N GLY A 116 23.45 3.36 -3.68
CA GLY A 116 24.35 4.39 -4.19
C GLY A 116 24.00 5.77 -3.62
N ILE A 117 22.71 6.11 -3.56
CA ILE A 117 22.22 7.34 -2.92
C ILE A 117 22.56 7.37 -1.43
N SER A 118 22.36 6.27 -0.70
CA SER A 118 22.68 6.25 0.74
C SER A 118 24.18 6.39 0.97
N ARG A 119 25.01 5.80 0.12
CA ARG A 119 26.48 5.81 0.26
C ARG A 119 27.12 7.12 -0.19
N SER A 120 26.40 7.93 -0.97
CA SER A 120 26.88 9.27 -1.34
C SER A 120 26.93 10.24 -0.16
N GLU A 121 26.23 9.94 0.94
CA GLU A 121 26.33 10.71 2.19
C GLU A 121 27.72 10.57 2.83
N ASP A 122 28.25 9.34 2.88
CA ASP A 122 29.53 9.07 3.53
C ASP A 122 30.74 9.42 2.64
N TYR A 123 30.68 9.05 1.36
CA TYR A 123 31.83 9.10 0.44
C TYR A 123 31.76 10.25 -0.59
N GLY A 124 30.61 10.92 -0.70
CA GLY A 124 30.36 11.92 -1.73
C GLY A 124 29.98 11.33 -3.09
N TRP A 125 29.40 12.17 -3.95
CA TRP A 125 28.83 11.79 -5.24
C TRP A 125 29.84 11.32 -6.29
N GLY A 126 31.07 11.85 -6.24
CA GLY A 126 32.12 11.55 -7.22
C GLY A 126 32.94 10.29 -6.91
N HIS A 127 32.65 9.61 -5.79
CA HIS A 127 33.41 8.43 -5.38
C HIS A 127 33.11 7.24 -6.31
N SER A 128 34.14 6.48 -6.68
CA SER A 128 34.03 5.36 -7.64
C SER A 128 32.94 4.36 -7.23
N SER A 129 32.88 3.99 -5.95
CA SER A 129 31.86 3.06 -5.44
C SER A 129 30.41 3.55 -5.61
N VAL A 130 30.19 4.87 -5.57
CA VAL A 130 28.85 5.46 -5.76
C VAL A 130 28.50 5.45 -7.25
N LEU A 131 29.45 5.82 -8.11
CA LEU A 131 29.30 5.79 -9.56
C LEU A 131 29.09 4.37 -10.09
N GLU A 132 29.78 3.37 -9.54
CA GLU A 132 29.60 1.95 -9.86
C GLU A 132 28.17 1.49 -9.54
N LEU A 133 27.63 1.84 -8.38
CA LEU A 133 26.25 1.51 -8.00
C LEU A 133 25.22 2.16 -8.94
N PHE A 134 25.47 3.40 -9.38
CA PHE A 134 24.63 4.06 -10.39
C PHE A 134 24.77 3.43 -11.76
N ALA A 135 25.97 3.04 -12.19
CA ALA A 135 26.19 2.33 -13.44
C ALA A 135 25.45 0.98 -13.42
N VAL A 136 25.55 0.22 -12.33
CA VAL A 136 24.82 -1.05 -12.14
C VAL A 136 23.31 -0.82 -12.21
N ALA A 137 22.79 0.21 -11.53
CA ALA A 137 21.38 0.56 -11.59
C ALA A 137 20.91 0.88 -13.02
N VAL A 138 21.68 1.65 -13.77
CA VAL A 138 21.38 1.99 -15.17
C VAL A 138 21.41 0.75 -16.05
N VAL A 139 22.46 -0.08 -15.97
CA VAL A 139 22.59 -1.31 -16.77
C VAL A 139 21.43 -2.27 -16.49
N LEU A 140 21.12 -2.52 -15.22
CA LEU A 140 20.01 -3.39 -14.85
C LEU A 140 18.65 -2.81 -15.27
N GLY A 141 18.47 -1.49 -15.16
CA GLY A 141 17.27 -0.81 -15.67
C GLY A 141 17.11 -0.94 -17.19
N LEU A 142 18.19 -0.84 -17.95
CA LEU A 142 18.19 -1.08 -19.40
C LEU A 142 17.86 -2.53 -19.73
N LEU A 143 18.40 -3.50 -18.98
CA LEU A 143 18.07 -4.93 -19.14
C LEU A 143 16.60 -5.21 -18.86
N VAL A 144 16.02 -4.60 -17.82
CA VAL A 144 14.58 -4.68 -17.55
C VAL A 144 13.78 -4.09 -18.70
N THR A 145 14.20 -2.95 -19.24
CA THR A 145 13.51 -2.27 -20.36
C THR A 145 13.55 -3.13 -21.63
N TRP A 146 14.73 -3.67 -21.98
CA TRP A 146 14.91 -4.58 -23.11
C TRP A 146 14.05 -5.83 -22.97
N ARG A 147 14.02 -6.42 -21.77
CA ARG A 147 13.22 -7.61 -21.47
C ARG A 147 11.72 -7.32 -21.50
N SER A 148 11.31 -6.12 -21.10
CA SER A 148 9.93 -5.64 -21.14
C SER A 148 9.37 -5.52 -22.56
N VAL A 149 10.24 -5.36 -23.56
CA VAL A 149 9.87 -5.32 -24.99
C VAL A 149 9.98 -6.70 -25.65
N SER A 150 10.88 -7.56 -25.17
CA SER A 150 11.23 -8.82 -25.82
C SER A 150 10.49 -10.06 -25.27
N HIS A 151 10.01 -10.02 -24.01
CA HIS A 151 9.39 -11.17 -23.35
C HIS A 151 7.90 -11.31 -23.72
N SER A 152 7.42 -12.55 -23.87
CA SER A 152 6.02 -12.85 -24.25
C SER A 152 5.00 -12.48 -23.18
N ASP A 153 5.39 -12.54 -21.90
CA ASP A 153 4.63 -12.03 -20.76
C ASP A 153 5.57 -11.19 -19.88
N PRO A 154 5.77 -9.90 -20.20
CA PRO A 154 6.76 -9.06 -19.52
C PRO A 154 6.27 -8.62 -18.14
N LEU A 155 7.19 -8.57 -17.17
CA LEU A 155 6.89 -8.04 -15.83
C LEU A 155 6.34 -6.61 -15.90
N LEU A 156 6.89 -5.76 -16.77
CA LEU A 156 6.47 -4.37 -16.97
C LEU A 156 5.97 -4.17 -18.41
N PRO A 157 4.71 -4.48 -18.73
CA PRO A 157 4.20 -4.29 -20.07
C PRO A 157 4.21 -2.81 -20.44
N ALA A 158 4.99 -2.43 -21.46
CA ALA A 158 5.14 -1.04 -21.92
C ALA A 158 3.79 -0.37 -22.28
N GLN A 159 2.78 -1.18 -22.59
CA GLN A 159 1.40 -0.74 -22.83
C GLN A 159 0.77 -0.02 -21.63
N LEU A 160 1.11 -0.39 -20.39
CA LEU A 160 0.61 0.32 -19.20
C LEU A 160 1.10 1.77 -19.19
N PHE A 161 2.32 2.03 -19.65
CA PHE A 161 2.90 3.37 -19.68
C PHE A 161 2.34 4.26 -20.81
N LYS A 162 1.57 3.69 -21.74
CA LYS A 162 0.82 4.48 -22.74
C LYS A 162 -0.42 5.12 -22.12
N GLU A 163 -0.95 4.55 -21.04
CA GLU A 163 -2.09 5.10 -20.31
C GLU A 163 -1.66 6.33 -19.49
N LYS A 164 -2.10 7.51 -19.92
CA LYS A 164 -1.70 8.80 -19.31
C LYS A 164 -1.98 8.85 -17.81
N THR A 165 -3.11 8.32 -17.35
CA THR A 165 -3.48 8.28 -15.92
C THR A 165 -2.50 7.42 -15.12
N PHE A 166 -2.06 6.29 -15.68
CA PHE A 166 -1.09 5.40 -15.04
C PHE A 166 0.29 6.07 -14.97
N THR A 167 0.78 6.58 -16.09
CA THR A 167 2.12 7.20 -16.17
C THR A 167 2.21 8.47 -15.33
N LEU A 168 1.27 9.40 -15.48
CA LEU A 168 1.25 10.63 -14.70
C LEU A 168 0.99 10.36 -13.20
N GLY A 169 0.24 9.31 -12.86
CA GLY A 169 0.03 8.88 -11.48
C GLY A 169 1.31 8.35 -10.81
N ASN A 170 2.09 7.57 -11.54
CA ASN A 170 3.39 7.08 -11.05
C ASN A 170 4.43 8.21 -10.95
N ILE A 171 4.48 9.11 -11.94
CA ILE A 171 5.38 10.29 -11.90
C ILE A 171 5.01 11.20 -10.72
N SER A 172 3.72 11.50 -10.50
CA SER A 172 3.31 12.31 -9.36
C SER A 172 3.62 11.62 -8.03
N THR A 173 3.48 10.30 -7.95
CA THR A 173 3.87 9.52 -6.77
C THR A 173 5.37 9.63 -6.49
N MET A 174 6.21 9.51 -7.52
CA MET A 174 7.66 9.66 -7.38
C MET A 174 8.05 11.06 -6.89
N LEU A 175 7.49 12.12 -7.49
CA LEU A 175 7.77 13.51 -7.09
C LEU A 175 7.30 13.78 -5.66
N TYR A 176 6.11 13.32 -5.30
CA TYR A 176 5.57 13.47 -3.96
C TYR A 176 6.39 12.71 -2.91
N ALA A 177 6.83 11.50 -3.23
CA ALA A 177 7.71 10.70 -2.38
C ALA A 177 9.06 11.39 -2.13
N ALA A 178 9.62 12.03 -3.17
CA ALA A 178 10.83 12.84 -3.04
C ALA A 178 10.63 14.02 -2.08
N ALA A 179 9.53 14.76 -2.24
CA ALA A 179 9.18 15.83 -1.32
C ALA A 179 9.06 15.32 0.13
N PHE A 180 8.36 14.20 0.33
CA PHE A 180 8.04 13.67 1.64
C PHE A 180 9.27 13.14 2.37
N SER A 181 10.02 12.24 1.75
CA SER A 181 11.20 11.63 2.39
C SER A 181 12.29 12.65 2.64
N GLY A 182 12.53 13.58 1.70
CA GLY A 182 13.45 14.70 1.91
C GLY A 182 13.00 15.59 3.07
N ASN A 183 11.70 15.90 3.18
CA ASN A 183 11.16 16.70 4.27
C ASN A 183 11.30 16.04 5.65
N ILE A 184 11.01 14.74 5.75
CA ILE A 184 11.18 13.99 7.01
C ILE A 184 12.63 14.04 7.47
N LEU A 185 13.57 13.71 6.58
CA LEU A 185 14.99 13.72 6.91
C LEU A 185 15.44 15.11 7.36
N ASN A 186 15.10 16.16 6.59
CA ASN A 186 15.45 17.54 6.91
C ASN A 186 14.92 17.95 8.30
N ASN A 187 13.68 17.60 8.64
CA ASN A 187 13.09 17.91 9.94
C ASN A 187 13.75 17.16 11.10
N VAL A 188 14.10 15.89 10.91
CA VAL A 188 14.79 15.09 11.93
C VAL A 188 16.19 15.65 12.16
N LEU A 189 16.95 15.92 11.10
CA LEU A 189 18.27 16.53 11.17
C LEU A 189 18.20 17.91 11.81
N PHE A 190 17.21 18.74 11.47
CA PHE A 190 17.02 20.06 12.06
C PHE A 190 16.81 19.99 13.59
N GLN A 191 15.92 19.09 14.05
CA GLN A 191 15.69 18.90 15.48
C GLN A 191 16.94 18.41 16.22
N ARG A 192 17.73 17.52 15.58
CA ARG A 192 18.94 16.94 16.18
C ARG A 192 20.11 17.90 16.20
N THR A 193 20.32 18.67 15.12
CA THR A 193 21.52 19.50 14.92
C THR A 193 21.32 20.97 15.29
N VAL A 194 20.14 21.55 15.04
CA VAL A 194 19.88 22.97 15.36
C VAL A 194 19.28 23.09 16.76
N TRP A 195 18.25 22.29 17.07
CA TRP A 195 17.63 22.32 18.39
C TRP A 195 18.30 21.43 19.42
N GLN A 196 19.29 20.63 19.01
CA GLN A 196 20.08 19.76 19.89
C GLN A 196 19.19 18.81 20.72
N PHE A 197 18.06 18.37 20.16
CA PHE A 197 17.17 17.44 20.83
C PHE A 197 17.79 16.04 20.89
N SER A 198 17.52 15.32 21.97
CA SER A 198 17.78 13.88 22.02
C SER A 198 16.95 13.14 20.97
N ALA A 199 17.41 11.96 20.53
CA ALA A 199 16.70 11.17 19.52
C ALA A 199 15.28 10.82 19.99
N THR A 200 15.12 10.49 21.27
CA THR A 200 13.82 10.22 21.90
C THR A 200 12.89 11.43 21.84
N LYS A 201 13.40 12.63 22.10
CA LYS A 201 12.59 13.87 22.08
C LYS A 201 12.18 14.23 20.65
N ALA A 202 13.09 14.12 19.68
CA ALA A 202 12.78 14.37 18.28
C ALA A 202 11.75 13.35 17.73
N GLY A 203 11.87 12.09 18.14
CA GLY A 203 10.90 11.05 17.82
C GLY A 203 9.51 11.39 18.34
N TRP A 204 9.39 11.74 19.63
CA TRP A 204 8.11 12.11 20.25
C TRP A 204 7.35 13.21 19.51
N PHE A 205 8.05 14.29 19.11
CA PHE A 205 7.41 15.37 18.35
C PHE A 205 7.06 14.96 16.91
N SER A 206 7.83 14.05 16.32
CA SER A 206 7.60 13.59 14.94
C SER A 206 6.47 12.57 14.82
N VAL A 207 6.10 11.88 15.92
CA VAL A 207 5.01 10.88 15.99
C VAL A 207 3.64 11.46 15.65
N LEU A 208 3.43 12.77 15.81
CA LEU A 208 2.14 13.38 15.46
C LEU A 208 1.81 13.27 13.96
N SER A 209 2.81 13.29 13.08
CA SER A 209 2.57 13.20 11.64
C SER A 209 2.02 11.83 11.20
N PRO A 210 2.57 10.66 11.56
CA PRO A 210 1.96 9.37 11.17
C PRO A 210 0.58 9.13 11.79
N ILE A 211 0.32 9.60 13.02
CA ILE A 211 -1.02 9.50 13.64
C ILE A 211 -2.06 10.24 12.80
N THR A 212 -1.73 11.46 12.39
CA THR A 212 -2.62 12.31 11.59
C THR A 212 -2.78 11.80 10.16
N VAL A 213 -1.71 11.22 9.58
CA VAL A 213 -1.79 10.47 8.30
C VAL A 213 -2.80 9.33 8.41
N ALA A 214 -2.67 8.47 9.43
CA ALA A 214 -3.55 7.33 9.60
C ALA A 214 -5.03 7.75 9.71
N ALA A 215 -5.32 8.73 10.58
CA ALA A 215 -6.66 9.28 10.74
C ALA A 215 -7.22 9.87 9.44
N THR A 216 -6.43 10.70 8.76
CA THR A 216 -6.85 11.37 7.52
C THR A 216 -7.03 10.38 6.39
N SER A 217 -6.15 9.39 6.23
CA SER A 217 -6.27 8.35 5.20
C SER A 217 -7.52 7.50 5.37
N MET A 218 -7.94 7.18 6.59
CA MET A 218 -9.19 6.47 6.83
C MET A 218 -10.41 7.29 6.38
N ILE A 219 -10.42 8.59 6.67
CA ILE A 219 -11.52 9.50 6.30
C ILE A 219 -11.55 9.69 4.78
N ILE A 220 -10.41 9.98 4.17
CA ILE A 220 -10.29 10.25 2.74
C ILE A 220 -10.54 8.98 1.94
N GLY A 221 -10.05 7.82 2.38
CA GLY A 221 -10.32 6.53 1.74
C GLY A 221 -11.83 6.27 1.57
N ARG A 222 -12.63 6.56 2.60
CA ARG A 222 -14.10 6.42 2.55
C ARG A 222 -14.80 7.48 1.70
N LYS A 223 -14.28 8.71 1.67
CA LYS A 223 -14.88 9.84 0.94
C LYS A 223 -14.32 10.03 -0.47
N MET A 224 -13.35 9.23 -0.88
CA MET A 224 -12.61 9.38 -2.13
C MET A 224 -13.53 9.38 -3.36
N ALA A 225 -14.53 8.50 -3.37
CA ALA A 225 -15.50 8.37 -4.46
C ALA A 225 -16.29 9.67 -4.70
N GLY A 226 -16.62 10.43 -3.64
CA GLY A 226 -17.36 11.68 -3.74
C GLY A 226 -16.49 12.91 -4.01
N ILE A 227 -15.24 12.94 -3.52
CA ILE A 227 -14.32 14.07 -3.70
C ILE A 227 -13.70 14.05 -5.10
N GLY A 228 -13.41 12.85 -5.62
CA GLY A 228 -12.69 12.64 -6.87
C GLY A 228 -11.17 12.61 -6.67
N TYR A 229 -10.51 11.62 -7.28
CA TYR A 229 -9.07 11.39 -7.16
C TYR A 229 -8.23 12.60 -7.61
N LYS A 230 -8.59 13.25 -8.72
CA LYS A 230 -7.84 14.39 -9.27
C LYS A 230 -7.75 15.55 -8.27
N LYS A 231 -8.84 15.85 -7.55
CA LYS A 231 -8.83 16.93 -6.55
C LYS A 231 -7.85 16.60 -5.43
N LEU A 232 -7.89 15.38 -4.90
CA LEU A 232 -6.98 14.94 -3.82
C LEU A 232 -5.51 14.96 -4.26
N LEU A 233 -5.22 14.54 -5.49
CA LEU A 233 -3.86 14.50 -6.05
C LEU A 233 -3.27 15.89 -6.32
N VAL A 234 -4.10 16.93 -6.37
CA VAL A 234 -3.66 18.33 -6.52
C VAL A 234 -3.63 19.01 -5.15
N THR A 235 -4.69 18.89 -4.35
CA THR A 235 -4.78 19.58 -3.05
C THR A 235 -3.79 19.03 -2.03
N GLY A 236 -3.54 17.73 -2.02
CA GLY A 236 -2.64 17.10 -1.06
C GLY A 236 -1.19 17.61 -1.14
N PRO A 237 -0.56 17.60 -2.33
CA PRO A 237 0.77 18.20 -2.51
C PRO A 237 0.81 19.73 -2.28
N LEU A 238 -0.28 20.45 -2.54
CA LEU A 238 -0.39 21.87 -2.20
C LEU A 238 -0.43 22.10 -0.68
N VAL A 239 -1.23 21.32 0.06
CA VAL A 239 -1.27 21.37 1.54
C VAL A 239 0.10 21.08 2.12
N MET A 240 0.79 20.07 1.60
CA MET A 240 2.16 19.77 1.98
C MET A 240 3.08 20.96 1.70
N SER A 241 3.05 21.52 0.48
CA SER A 241 3.88 22.67 0.10
C SER A 241 3.67 23.87 1.03
N SER A 242 2.42 24.22 1.32
CA SER A 242 2.07 25.30 2.26
C SER A 242 2.57 25.03 3.68
N THR A 243 2.48 23.79 4.13
CA THR A 243 2.98 23.38 5.44
C THR A 243 4.50 23.47 5.53
N VAL A 244 5.21 22.98 4.51
CA VAL A 244 6.67 23.07 4.45
C VAL A 244 7.12 24.54 4.30
N MET A 245 6.35 25.37 3.61
CA MET A 245 6.59 26.82 3.58
C MET A 245 6.50 27.44 4.98
N GLY A 246 5.53 27.02 5.79
CA GLY A 246 5.45 27.40 7.19
C GLY A 246 6.71 27.03 7.99
N SER A 247 7.35 25.90 7.66
CA SER A 247 8.63 25.51 8.26
C SER A 247 9.75 26.49 7.91
N VAL A 248 9.82 26.96 6.66
CA VAL A 248 10.80 27.97 6.20
C VAL A 248 10.61 29.31 6.93
N LEU A 249 9.36 29.72 7.13
CA LEU A 249 9.02 31.03 7.67
C LEU A 249 9.11 31.09 9.20
N PHE A 250 8.63 30.06 9.89
CA PHE A 250 8.42 30.12 11.33
C PHE A 250 9.45 29.34 12.16
N LEU A 251 10.23 28.42 11.57
CA LEU A 251 11.26 27.70 12.31
C LEU A 251 12.56 28.50 12.39
N HIS A 252 13.00 28.71 13.62
CA HIS A 252 14.17 29.49 13.97
C HIS A 252 15.16 28.63 14.77
N VAL A 253 16.36 29.18 15.00
CA VAL A 253 17.42 28.51 15.76
C VAL A 253 16.98 28.22 17.20
N LYS A 254 16.16 29.10 17.80
CA LYS A 254 15.58 28.86 19.12
C LYS A 254 14.57 27.71 19.05
N PRO A 255 14.65 26.71 19.95
CA PRO A 255 13.70 25.60 19.96
C PRO A 255 12.28 26.06 20.27
N THR A 256 11.38 25.84 19.32
CA THR A 256 9.96 26.19 19.44
C THR A 256 9.10 24.97 19.08
N PRO A 257 9.14 23.90 19.91
CA PRO A 257 8.56 22.60 19.56
C PRO A 257 7.03 22.57 19.63
N TRP A 258 6.42 23.41 20.47
CA TRP A 258 4.98 23.48 20.64
C TRP A 258 4.32 24.31 19.53
N PHE A 259 4.77 25.56 19.38
CA PHE A 259 4.36 26.45 18.30
C PHE A 259 5.61 27.07 17.70
N PRO A 260 5.85 26.93 16.39
CA PRO A 260 4.92 26.50 15.33
C PRO A 260 5.02 25.01 14.94
N PHE A 261 5.94 24.22 15.51
CA PHE A 261 6.29 22.91 14.95
C PHE A 261 5.18 21.85 15.02
N LEU A 262 4.50 21.70 16.17
CA LEU A 262 3.44 20.71 16.33
C LEU A 262 2.28 20.91 15.33
N PRO A 263 1.73 22.14 15.18
CA PRO A 263 0.73 22.41 14.14
C PRO A 263 1.24 22.06 12.74
N LEU A 264 2.49 22.38 12.40
CA LEU A 264 3.05 22.03 11.09
C LEU A 264 3.11 20.51 10.88
N MET A 265 3.48 19.72 11.89
CA MET A 265 3.46 18.25 11.79
C MET A 265 2.03 17.70 11.62
N PHE A 266 1.05 18.33 12.27
CA PHE A 266 -0.36 17.98 12.13
C PHE A 266 -0.88 18.28 10.71
N LEU A 267 -0.64 19.49 10.18
CA LEU A 267 -1.02 19.84 8.81
C LEU A 267 -0.31 18.99 7.76
N LEU A 268 0.96 18.63 8.01
CA LEU A 268 1.75 17.77 7.13
C LEU A 268 1.07 16.40 7.01
N GLY A 269 0.65 15.82 8.13
CA GLY A 269 -0.03 14.53 8.13
C GLY A 269 -1.41 14.57 7.46
N ILE A 270 -2.13 15.70 7.51
CA ILE A 270 -3.36 15.88 6.72
C ILE A 270 -3.05 15.81 5.21
N GLY A 271 -2.03 16.57 4.75
CA GLY A 271 -1.64 16.57 3.34
C GLY A 271 -1.23 15.17 2.84
N LEU A 272 -0.40 14.49 3.63
CA LEU A 272 0.05 13.12 3.34
C LEU A 272 -1.09 12.11 3.36
N GLY A 273 -1.94 12.15 4.38
CA GLY A 273 -3.05 11.23 4.55
C GLY A 273 -4.13 11.38 3.49
N ALA A 274 -4.28 12.58 2.91
CA ALA A 274 -5.16 12.80 1.76
C ALA A 274 -4.57 12.30 0.43
N THR A 275 -3.25 12.34 0.29
CA THR A 275 -2.56 12.05 -0.98
C THR A 275 -2.28 10.56 -1.16
N PHE A 276 -1.78 9.86 -0.14
CA PHE A 276 -1.33 8.46 -0.30
C PHE A 276 -2.43 7.49 -0.77
N PRO A 277 -3.66 7.55 -0.23
CA PRO A 277 -4.75 6.72 -0.74
C PRO A 277 -5.09 7.04 -2.20
N ALA A 278 -5.10 8.34 -2.56
CA ALA A 278 -5.43 8.78 -3.91
C ALA A 278 -4.36 8.36 -4.94
N GLN A 279 -3.07 8.39 -4.57
CA GLN A 279 -1.97 7.91 -5.40
C GLN A 279 -2.07 6.40 -5.64
N SER A 280 -2.33 5.63 -4.59
CA SER A 280 -2.49 4.18 -4.72
C SER A 280 -3.69 3.82 -5.59
N ALA A 281 -4.80 4.56 -5.46
CA ALA A 281 -5.99 4.36 -6.27
C ALA A 281 -5.78 4.72 -7.76
N VAL A 282 -5.15 5.85 -8.07
CA VAL A 282 -5.00 6.30 -9.46
C VAL A 282 -4.13 5.36 -10.30
N THR A 283 -3.14 4.71 -9.68
CA THR A 283 -2.24 3.77 -10.37
C THR A 283 -2.91 2.44 -10.75
N ILE A 284 -4.07 2.12 -10.18
CA ILE A 284 -4.83 0.91 -10.54
C ILE A 284 -6.17 1.20 -11.20
N LEU A 285 -6.60 2.48 -11.23
CA LEU A 285 -7.93 2.89 -11.66
C LEU A 285 -8.30 2.49 -13.10
N ARG A 286 -7.32 2.44 -14.01
CA ARG A 286 -7.50 2.11 -15.44
C ARG A 286 -6.92 0.74 -15.80
N LEU A 287 -6.49 -0.03 -14.80
CA LEU A 287 -5.94 -1.36 -15.03
C LEU A 287 -7.05 -2.40 -14.95
N PRO A 288 -6.97 -3.48 -15.75
CA PRO A 288 -7.84 -4.63 -15.55
C PRO A 288 -7.54 -5.30 -14.19
N PRO A 289 -8.53 -5.94 -13.53
CA PRO A 289 -8.36 -6.47 -12.17
C PRO A 289 -7.17 -7.42 -11.98
N HIS A 290 -6.85 -8.23 -12.99
CA HIS A 290 -5.72 -9.15 -12.98
C HIS A 290 -4.33 -8.46 -12.95
N ARG A 291 -4.25 -7.14 -13.17
CA ARG A 291 -3.00 -6.35 -13.14
C ARG A 291 -2.90 -5.40 -11.95
N PHE A 292 -3.81 -5.47 -10.97
CA PHE A 292 -3.76 -4.60 -9.79
C PHE A 292 -2.49 -4.78 -8.96
N ALA A 293 -2.07 -6.03 -8.73
CA ALA A 293 -0.83 -6.33 -8.02
C ALA A 293 0.38 -5.70 -8.73
N LEU A 294 0.43 -5.80 -10.06
CA LEU A 294 1.48 -5.20 -10.86
C LEU A 294 1.47 -3.66 -10.78
N GLY A 295 0.30 -3.04 -10.95
CA GLY A 295 0.17 -1.58 -10.85
C GLY A 295 0.61 -1.05 -9.48
N GLY A 296 0.28 -1.75 -8.40
CA GLY A 296 0.73 -1.43 -7.04
C GLY A 296 2.24 -1.59 -6.86
N ALA A 297 2.84 -2.64 -7.43
CA ALA A 297 4.28 -2.87 -7.39
C ALA A 297 5.06 -1.78 -8.14
N ILE A 298 4.57 -1.37 -9.31
CA ILE A 298 5.15 -0.26 -10.08
C ILE A 298 5.06 1.04 -9.26
N ASN A 299 3.89 1.34 -8.70
CA ASN A 299 3.68 2.51 -7.86
C ASN A 299 4.63 2.55 -6.65
N ASN A 300 4.84 1.40 -5.99
CA ASN A 300 5.81 1.30 -4.90
C ASN A 300 7.23 1.55 -5.39
N THR A 301 7.61 1.03 -6.55
CA THR A 301 8.94 1.25 -7.14
C THR A 301 9.19 2.72 -7.40
N PHE A 302 8.26 3.41 -8.07
CA PHE A 302 8.35 4.86 -8.30
C PHE A 302 8.42 5.65 -7.00
N ARG A 303 7.67 5.25 -5.97
CA ARG A 303 7.75 5.85 -4.63
C ARG A 303 9.14 5.70 -4.02
N GLN A 304 9.74 4.51 -4.05
CA GLN A 304 11.07 4.27 -3.48
C GLN A 304 12.17 5.05 -4.21
N VAL A 305 12.12 5.08 -5.54
CA VAL A 305 13.05 5.89 -6.36
C VAL A 305 12.92 7.38 -6.00
N GLY A 306 11.68 7.88 -5.92
CA GLY A 306 11.41 9.26 -5.52
C GLY A 306 11.95 9.57 -4.13
N SER A 307 11.63 8.74 -3.14
CA SER A 307 12.11 8.87 -1.77
C SER A 307 13.63 8.98 -1.69
N ALA A 308 14.36 8.15 -2.44
CA ALA A 308 15.81 8.21 -2.49
C ALA A 308 16.32 9.52 -3.10
N ILE A 309 15.78 9.93 -4.26
CA ILE A 309 16.14 11.21 -4.91
C ILE A 309 15.93 12.40 -3.96
N GLY A 310 14.80 12.42 -3.25
CA GLY A 310 14.46 13.49 -2.31
C GLY A 310 15.44 13.62 -1.15
N VAL A 311 15.80 12.48 -0.54
CA VAL A 311 16.81 12.43 0.51
C VAL A 311 18.17 12.93 -0.01
N ALA A 312 18.61 12.41 -1.15
CA ALA A 312 19.92 12.74 -1.71
C ALA A 312 20.09 14.24 -2.00
N LEU A 313 19.06 14.87 -2.60
CA LEU A 313 19.09 16.29 -2.91
C LEU A 313 19.08 17.16 -1.65
N VAL A 314 18.30 16.78 -0.64
CA VAL A 314 18.26 17.49 0.65
C VAL A 314 19.61 17.43 1.37
N VAL A 315 20.27 16.27 1.38
CA VAL A 315 21.63 16.13 1.96
C VAL A 315 22.63 16.97 1.19
N THR A 316 22.61 16.91 -0.14
CA THR A 316 23.52 17.67 -1.02
C THR A 316 23.39 19.17 -0.76
N VAL A 317 22.17 19.70 -0.73
CA VAL A 317 21.93 21.13 -0.49
C VAL A 317 22.33 21.56 0.92
N GLN A 318 22.14 20.71 1.92
CA GLN A 318 22.60 20.97 3.28
C GLN A 318 24.12 20.97 3.39
N SER A 319 24.82 20.07 2.69
CA SER A 319 26.29 20.00 2.72
C SER A 319 26.97 21.27 2.18
N GLN A 320 26.32 21.98 1.26
CA GLN A 320 26.85 23.20 0.64
C GLN A 320 26.62 24.47 1.47
N THR A 321 25.66 24.47 2.41
CA THR A 321 25.24 25.67 3.14
C THR A 321 25.26 25.44 4.64
N LYS A 322 26.09 26.21 5.38
CA LYS A 322 26.21 26.07 6.84
C LYS A 322 25.00 26.65 7.60
N GLY A 323 24.72 26.07 8.76
CA GLY A 323 23.71 26.55 9.71
C GLY A 323 22.26 26.38 9.23
N ILE A 324 21.35 27.19 9.76
CA ILE A 324 19.90 27.09 9.49
C ILE A 324 19.53 27.28 8.01
N ASN A 325 20.38 27.97 7.24
CA ASN A 325 20.13 28.23 5.81
C ASN A 325 20.18 26.95 4.97
N GLY A 326 21.01 25.97 5.34
CA GLY A 326 21.01 24.65 4.68
C GLY A 326 19.66 23.94 4.82
N PHE A 327 19.08 23.97 6.03
CA PHE A 327 17.76 23.41 6.30
C PHE A 327 16.65 24.15 5.57
N ARG A 328 16.72 25.49 5.49
CA ARG A 328 15.78 26.29 4.70
C ARG A 328 15.82 25.94 3.22
N ASN A 329 17.01 25.72 2.67
CA ASN A 329 17.15 25.29 1.29
C ASN A 329 16.62 23.85 1.10
N GLY A 330 16.86 22.94 2.05
CA GLY A 330 16.26 21.60 2.05
C GLY A 330 14.73 21.63 2.03
N TRP A 331 14.09 22.50 2.81
CA TRP A 331 12.63 22.70 2.76
C TRP A 331 12.17 23.29 1.43
N LYS A 332 12.90 24.24 0.82
CA LYS A 332 12.59 24.75 -0.53
C LYS A 332 12.62 23.65 -1.58
N VAL A 333 13.60 22.75 -1.54
CA VAL A 333 13.66 21.59 -2.44
C VAL A 333 12.41 20.71 -2.29
N ALA A 334 12.01 20.41 -1.05
CA ALA A 334 10.78 19.65 -0.80
C ALA A 334 9.52 20.36 -1.33
N ILE A 335 9.44 21.69 -1.19
CA ILE A 335 8.34 22.50 -1.75
C ILE A 335 8.33 22.40 -3.27
N CYS A 336 9.47 22.53 -3.94
CA CYS A 336 9.57 22.40 -5.40
C CYS A 336 9.05 21.04 -5.87
N PHE A 337 9.46 19.93 -5.24
CA PHE A 337 8.97 18.59 -5.59
C PHE A 337 7.46 18.43 -5.35
N ALA A 338 6.93 18.97 -4.25
CA ALA A 338 5.51 18.90 -3.96
C ALA A 338 4.68 19.74 -4.96
N LEU A 339 5.16 20.92 -5.36
CA LEU A 339 4.53 21.74 -6.39
C LEU A 339 4.61 21.09 -7.78
N LEU A 340 5.74 20.48 -8.14
CA LEU A 340 5.89 19.71 -9.38
C LEU A 340 4.92 18.52 -9.39
N SER A 341 4.76 17.82 -8.27
CA SER A 341 3.75 16.77 -8.13
C SER A 341 2.34 17.31 -8.34
N ALA A 342 1.99 18.46 -7.76
CA ALA A 342 0.69 19.08 -7.98
C ALA A 342 0.47 19.45 -9.46
N CYS A 343 1.51 20.01 -10.10
CA CYS A 343 1.50 20.40 -11.50
C CYS A 343 1.26 19.19 -12.41
N VAL A 344 1.99 18.08 -12.21
CA VAL A 344 1.78 16.83 -12.94
C VAL A 344 0.37 16.28 -12.74
N SER A 345 -0.16 16.35 -11.50
CA SER A 345 -1.53 15.94 -11.20
C SER A 345 -2.61 16.75 -11.91
N LEU A 346 -2.34 18.02 -12.30
CA LEU A 346 -3.29 18.83 -13.07
C LEU A 346 -3.51 18.29 -14.49
N PHE A 347 -2.48 17.68 -15.09
CA PHE A 347 -2.55 17.08 -16.42
C PHE A 347 -3.24 15.72 -16.45
N GLN A 348 -3.60 15.16 -15.29
CA GLN A 348 -4.34 13.90 -15.25
C GLN A 348 -5.77 14.09 -15.80
N PRO A 349 -6.26 13.13 -16.62
CA PRO A 349 -7.64 13.16 -17.13
C PRO A 349 -8.66 13.22 -15.99
N GLY A 350 -9.59 14.19 -16.04
CA GLY A 350 -10.46 14.54 -14.90
C GLY A 350 -11.80 13.80 -14.81
N LYS A 351 -12.09 12.82 -15.67
CA LYS A 351 -13.37 12.10 -15.65
C LYS A 351 -13.17 10.58 -15.61
N SER A 352 -13.66 9.99 -14.51
CA SER A 352 -13.98 8.57 -14.40
C SER A 352 -15.17 8.25 -15.30
N GLN A 353 -14.92 7.84 -16.54
CA GLN A 353 -15.80 6.82 -17.11
C GLN A 353 -15.39 5.51 -16.43
N GLN A 354 -16.15 5.12 -15.41
CA GLN A 354 -16.18 3.74 -14.95
C GLN A 354 -16.28 2.85 -16.18
N GLN A 355 -15.46 1.79 -16.25
CA GLN A 355 -15.76 0.69 -17.15
C GLN A 355 -17.21 0.26 -16.88
N PRO A 356 -18.08 0.17 -17.90
CA PRO A 356 -19.40 -0.42 -17.71
C PRO A 356 -19.20 -1.81 -17.12
N SER A 357 -19.98 -2.12 -16.10
CA SER A 357 -20.08 -3.45 -15.50
C SER A 357 -20.15 -4.49 -16.62
N PRO A 358 -19.36 -5.57 -16.59
CA PRO A 358 -19.62 -6.68 -17.50
C PRO A 358 -21.02 -7.21 -17.16
N THR A 359 -21.96 -6.98 -18.08
CA THR A 359 -23.31 -7.56 -18.11
C THR A 359 -23.23 -9.05 -18.36
#